data_AF-A0A8D8L8A8-F1
#
_entry.id   AF-A0A8D8L8A8-F1
#
_cell.length_a   1.000
_cell.length_b   1.000
_cell.length_c   1.000
_cell.angle_alpha   90.00
_cell.angle_beta   90.00
_cell.angle_gamma   90.00
#
_symmetry.space_group_name_H-M   'P 1'
#
loop_
_entity.id
_entity.type
_entity.pdbx_description
1 polymer ?
#
loop_
_entity_poly.entity_id
_entity_poly.type
_entity_poly.pdbx_seq_one_letter_code
_entity_poly.pdbx_strand_id
1 'polypeptide(L)'
;MIQELVLAAIGAILLRLVYLLVVIRRNASAGLQGVLKRKGPARTMIVMGSGGHTAEMLQIVERLDFARYTPRQYVIAAADKTSVVKVIDVEVHREPDMSKQQYEIVTISRSRHVQQS
;
A
#
# COMPACT_ATOMS: atom_id res chain seq x y z
N MET A 1 -12.37 -47.64 -39.65
CA MET A 1 -11.35 -47.62 -38.56
C MET A 1 -10.56 -46.31 -38.52
N ILE A 2 -9.90 -45.89 -39.61
CA ILE A 2 -9.10 -44.64 -39.62
C ILE A 2 -9.99 -43.39 -39.41
N GLN A 3 -11.14 -43.31 -40.08
CA GLN A 3 -12.05 -42.17 -39.96
C GLN A 3 -12.62 -41.99 -38.54
N GLU A 4 -12.95 -43.09 -37.86
CA GLU A 4 -13.39 -43.10 -36.46
C GLU A 4 -12.27 -42.61 -35.51
N LEU A 5 -11.02 -43.03 -35.76
CA LEU A 5 -9.87 -42.59 -34.98
C LEU A 5 -9.63 -41.07 -35.12
N VAL A 6 -9.80 -40.53 -36.34
CA VAL A 6 -9.67 -39.09 -36.62
C VAL A 6 -10.75 -38.28 -35.91
N LEU A 7 -12.01 -38.73 -35.95
CA LEU A 7 -13.11 -38.05 -35.25
C LEU A 7 -12.91 -38.05 -33.73
N ALA A 8 -12.46 -39.17 -33.16
CA ALA A 8 -12.15 -39.26 -31.74
C ALA A 8 -11.00 -38.32 -31.33
N ALA A 9 -9.96 -38.20 -32.14
CA ALA A 9 -8.84 -37.29 -31.89
C ALA A 9 -9.26 -35.81 -31.92
N ILE A 10 -10.09 -35.42 -32.89
CA ILE A 10 -10.64 -34.05 -32.98
C ILE A 10 -11.51 -33.75 -31.75
N GLY A 11 -12.36 -34.70 -31.33
CA GLY A 11 -13.18 -34.57 -30.13
C GLY A 11 -12.35 -34.38 -28.86
N ALA A 12 -11.28 -35.16 -28.70
CA ALA A 12 -10.36 -35.04 -27.56
C ALA A 12 -9.64 -33.68 -27.53
N ILE A 13 -9.22 -33.17 -28.69
CA ILE A 13 -8.58 -31.85 -28.82
C ILE A 13 -9.58 -30.74 -28.47
N LEU A 14 -10.81 -30.80 -28.98
CA LEU A 14 -11.86 -29.82 -28.66
C LEU A 14 -12.21 -29.84 -27.18
N LEU A 15 -12.36 -31.02 -26.57
CA LEU A 15 -12.61 -31.16 -25.14
C LEU A 15 -11.46 -30.60 -24.31
N ARG A 16 -10.20 -30.86 -24.72
CA ARG A 16 -9.02 -30.29 -24.07
C ARG A 16 -8.99 -28.76 -24.19
N LEU A 17 -9.34 -28.20 -25.35
CA LEU A 17 -9.40 -26.75 -25.56
C LEU A 17 -10.47 -26.10 -24.66
N VAL A 18 -11.67 -26.69 -24.61
CA VAL A 18 -12.76 -26.21 -23.74
C VAL A 18 -12.35 -26.29 -22.27
N TYR A 19 -11.74 -27.41 -21.84
CA TYR A 19 -11.24 -27.55 -20.48
C TYR A 19 -10.20 -26.47 -20.13
N LEU A 20 -9.23 -26.21 -21.02
CA LEU A 20 -8.23 -25.16 -20.82
C LEU A 20 -8.87 -23.77 -20.73
N LEU A 21 -9.85 -23.47 -21.58
CA LEU A 21 -10.59 -22.20 -21.52
C LEU A 21 -11.35 -22.03 -20.20
N VAL A 22 -11.97 -23.09 -19.69
CA VAL A 22 -12.65 -23.08 -18.39
C VAL A 22 -11.66 -22.87 -17.24
N VAL A 23 -10.53 -23.58 -17.24
CA VAL A 23 -9.50 -23.45 -16.19
C VAL A 23 -8.89 -22.05 -16.19
N ILE A 24 -8.52 -21.51 -17.36
CA ILE A 24 -7.96 -20.16 -17.48
C ILE A 24 -8.97 -19.12 -16.99
N ARG A 25 -10.24 -19.23 -17.38
CA ARG A 25 -11.30 -18.31 -16.89
C ARG A 25 -11.49 -18.39 -15.38
N ARG A 26 -11.52 -19.60 -14.80
CA ARG A 26 -11.66 -19.78 -13.34
C ARG A 26 -10.46 -19.22 -12.57
N ASN A 27 -9.24 -19.45 -13.05
CA ASN A 27 -8.02 -18.94 -12.42
C ASN A 27 -7.89 -17.42 -12.57
N ALA A 28 -8.30 -16.84 -13.69
CA ALA A 28 -8.34 -15.38 -13.88
C ALA A 28 -9.31 -14.72 -12.89
N SER A 29 -10.48 -15.32 -12.64
CA SER A 29 -11.44 -14.84 -11.64
C SER A 29 -10.92 -14.98 -10.20
N ALA A 30 -10.15 -16.04 -9.89
CA ALA A 30 -9.55 -16.23 -8.58
C ALA A 30 -8.43 -15.21 -8.29
N GLY A 31 -7.62 -14.85 -9.29
CA GLY A 31 -6.57 -13.83 -9.17
C GLY A 31 -7.09 -12.40 -8.92
N LEU A 32 -8.32 -12.11 -9.33
CA LEU A 32 -8.99 -10.83 -9.12
C LEU A 32 -9.77 -10.75 -7.79
N GLN A 33 -10.13 -11.89 -7.19
CA GLN A 33 -10.84 -11.93 -5.90
C GLN A 33 -9.93 -11.77 -4.68
N GLY A 34 -8.60 -11.89 -4.85
CA GLY A 34 -7.63 -11.83 -3.74
C GLY A 34 -7.32 -10.44 -3.18
N VAL A 35 -7.75 -9.36 -3.85
CA VAL A 35 -7.54 -7.99 -3.36
C VAL A 35 -8.89 -7.33 -3.18
N LEU A 36 -9.54 -7.59 -2.04
CA LEU A 36 -10.70 -6.81 -1.63
C LEU A 36 -10.30 -5.33 -1.67
N LYS A 37 -10.91 -4.56 -2.57
CA LYS A 37 -10.72 -3.11 -2.60
C LYS A 37 -11.18 -2.57 -1.24
N ARG A 38 -10.25 -1.90 -0.54
CA ARG A 38 -10.55 -1.28 0.76
C ARG A 38 -11.72 -0.31 0.59
N LYS A 39 -12.77 -0.46 1.40
CA LYS A 39 -13.98 0.37 1.34
C LYS A 39 -13.83 1.72 2.06
N GLY A 40 -12.78 1.89 2.86
CA GLY A 40 -12.51 3.12 3.61
C GLY A 40 -11.02 3.46 3.67
N PRO A 41 -10.65 4.56 4.34
CA PRO A 41 -9.27 4.96 4.48
C PRO A 41 -8.42 3.93 5.26
N ALA A 42 -7.12 3.89 4.98
CA ALA A 42 -6.16 3.20 5.84
C ALA A 42 -5.58 4.16 6.86
N ARG A 43 -5.55 3.72 8.12
CA ARG A 43 -4.64 4.23 9.12
C ARG A 43 -3.20 4.03 8.67
N THR A 44 -2.40 5.08 8.73
CA THR A 44 -1.04 5.07 8.20
C THR A 44 -0.07 5.56 9.26
N MET A 45 0.90 4.72 9.61
CA MET A 45 2.04 5.14 10.44
C MET A 45 3.21 5.49 9.52
N ILE A 46 3.83 6.64 9.76
CA ILE A 46 4.92 7.19 8.96
C ILE A 46 6.09 7.41 9.91
N VAL A 47 7.11 6.56 9.79
CA VAL A 47 8.32 6.67 10.60
C VAL A 47 9.26 7.66 9.94
N MET A 48 9.45 8.81 10.57
CA MET A 48 10.37 9.82 10.09
C MET A 48 11.78 9.39 10.43
N GLY A 49 12.57 9.10 9.40
CA GLY A 49 14.02 9.00 9.54
C GLY A 49 14.59 10.34 10.00
N SER A 50 15.75 10.30 10.68
CA SER A 50 16.44 11.52 11.08
C SER A 50 17.58 11.86 10.12
N GLY A 51 17.75 13.14 9.77
CA GLY A 51 18.80 13.59 8.86
C GLY A 51 18.38 13.57 7.39
N GLY A 52 19.18 13.00 6.49
CA GLY A 52 18.90 12.99 5.04
C GLY A 52 17.59 12.29 4.67
N HIS A 53 17.21 11.24 5.40
CA HIS A 53 16.00 10.46 5.13
C HIS A 53 14.69 11.20 5.42
N THR A 54 14.72 12.24 6.28
CA THR A 54 13.53 13.05 6.52
C THR A 54 13.04 13.70 5.23
N ALA A 55 13.95 14.22 4.41
CA ALA A 55 13.60 14.90 3.17
C ALA A 55 12.97 13.93 2.16
N GLU A 56 13.55 12.73 2.02
CA GLU A 56 13.01 11.66 1.18
C GLU A 56 11.60 11.26 1.64
N MET A 57 11.39 11.11 2.95
CA MET A 57 10.09 10.75 3.52
C MET A 57 9.05 11.85 3.29
N LEU A 58 9.42 13.13 3.46
CA LEU A 58 8.52 14.25 3.20
C LEU A 58 8.07 14.31 1.74
N GLN A 59 8.96 14.06 0.78
CA GLN A 59 8.58 13.99 -0.63
C GLN A 59 7.58 12.87 -0.93
N ILE A 60 7.65 11.76 -0.20
CA ILE A 60 6.66 10.68 -0.30
C ILE A 60 5.33 11.13 0.30
N VAL A 61 5.36 11.76 1.48
CA VAL A 61 4.16 12.27 2.17
C VAL A 61 3.43 13.31 1.33
N GLU A 62 4.14 14.24 0.69
CA GLU A 62 3.54 15.26 -0.19
C GLU A 62 2.73 14.67 -1.35
N ARG A 63 3.09 13.46 -1.81
CA ARG A 63 2.40 12.75 -2.89
C ARG A 63 1.35 11.76 -2.38
N LEU A 64 1.26 11.55 -1.07
CA LEU A 64 0.32 10.63 -0.46
C LEU A 64 -1.11 11.20 -0.53
N ASP A 65 -2.08 10.34 -0.86
CA ASP A 65 -3.49 10.70 -0.84
C ASP A 65 -4.02 10.73 0.60
N PHE A 66 -4.17 11.92 1.17
CA PHE A 66 -4.55 12.10 2.57
C PHE A 66 -5.99 11.65 2.87
N ALA A 67 -6.86 11.54 1.86
CA ALA A 67 -8.21 11.01 2.04
C ALA A 67 -8.20 9.48 2.13
N ARG A 68 -7.28 8.82 1.42
CA ARG A 68 -7.14 7.35 1.44
C ARG A 68 -6.25 6.83 2.56
N TYR A 69 -5.37 7.68 3.06
CA TYR A 69 -4.40 7.37 4.11
C TYR A 69 -4.63 8.32 5.29
N THR A 70 -5.65 8.02 6.10
CA THR A 70 -6.03 8.79 7.28
C THR A 70 -6.60 7.88 8.38
N PRO A 71 -6.37 8.19 9.67
CA PRO A 71 -5.42 9.19 10.18
C PRO A 71 -3.96 8.80 9.94
N ARG A 72 -3.09 9.81 9.87
CA ARG A 72 -1.64 9.66 9.72
C ARG A 72 -0.96 9.83 11.07
N GLN A 73 -0.13 8.87 11.48
CA GLN A 73 0.65 8.95 12.71
C GLN A 73 2.13 9.06 12.37
N TYR A 74 2.74 10.19 12.69
CA TYR A 74 4.15 10.44 12.43
C TYR A 74 4.96 10.05 13.65
N VAL A 75 5.87 9.09 13.50
CA VAL A 75 6.80 8.68 14.55
C VAL A 75 8.12 9.38 14.30
N ILE A 76 8.54 10.24 15.23
CA ILE A 76 9.72 11.10 15.08
C ILE A 76 10.67 10.88 16.26
N ALA A 77 11.97 10.90 16.01
CA ALA A 77 12.95 10.85 17.10
C ALA A 77 12.83 12.12 17.99
N ALA A 78 12.85 11.97 19.32
CA ALA A 78 12.69 13.08 20.27
C ALA A 78 13.73 14.21 20.09
N ALA A 79 14.93 13.87 19.61
CA ALA A 79 15.98 14.84 19.30
C ALA A 79 15.77 15.60 17.97
N ASP A 80 14.82 15.19 17.13
CA ASP A 80 14.62 15.70 15.77
C ASP A 80 13.45 16.69 15.68
N LYS A 81 13.64 17.85 16.30
CA LYS A 81 12.63 18.92 16.33
C LYS A 81 12.38 19.53 14.95
N THR A 82 13.39 19.55 14.08
CA THR A 82 13.27 20.09 12.72
C THR A 82 12.29 19.28 11.88
N SER A 83 12.31 17.95 11.99
CA SER A 83 11.38 17.09 11.29
C SER A 83 9.93 17.30 11.74
N VAL A 84 9.70 17.56 13.03
CA VAL A 84 8.36 17.89 13.57
C VAL A 84 7.79 19.12 12.85
N VAL A 85 8.57 20.20 12.77
CA VAL A 85 8.12 21.45 12.12
C VAL A 85 7.76 21.22 10.66
N LYS A 86 8.57 20.45 9.93
CA LYS A 86 8.31 20.15 8.51
C LYS A 86 7.05 19.32 8.30
N VAL A 87 6.78 18.36 9.18
CA VAL A 87 5.54 17.57 9.12
C VAL A 87 4.32 18.46 9.35
N ILE A 88 4.38 19.35 10.35
CA ILE A 88 3.31 20.31 10.63
C ILE A 88 3.08 21.21 9.42
N ASP A 89 4.14 21.72 8.81
CA ASP A 89 4.06 22.58 7.63
C ASP A 89 3.37 21.86 6.45
N VAL A 90 3.74 20.59 6.19
CA VAL A 90 3.09 19.78 5.16
C VAL A 90 1.61 19.54 5.47
N GLU A 91 1.25 19.18 6.70
CA GLU A 91 -0.15 18.92 7.07
C GLU A 91 -1.00 20.21 7.02
N VAL A 92 -0.47 21.34 7.49
CA VAL A 92 -1.16 22.64 7.41
C VAL A 92 -1.31 23.12 5.97
N HIS A 93 -0.29 22.92 5.13
CA HIS A 93 -0.36 23.26 3.71
C HIS A 93 -1.42 22.42 2.98
N ARG A 94 -1.56 21.14 3.35
CA ARG A 94 -2.51 20.21 2.73
C ARG A 94 -3.94 20.40 3.23
N GLU A 95 -4.11 20.69 4.52
CA GLU A 95 -5.40 20.95 5.15
C GLU A 95 -5.26 22.13 6.12
N PRO A 96 -5.55 23.37 5.67
CA PRO A 96 -5.43 24.57 6.49
C PRO A 96 -6.42 24.60 7.66
N ASP A 97 -7.54 23.89 7.56
CA ASP A 97 -8.55 23.82 8.60
C ASP A 97 -8.13 22.83 9.69
N MET A 98 -7.66 23.36 10.83
CA MET A 98 -7.23 22.55 11.98
C MET A 98 -8.28 21.55 12.46
N SER A 99 -9.58 21.82 12.28
CA SER A 99 -10.64 20.90 12.70
C SER A 99 -10.75 19.65 11.83
N LYS A 100 -10.23 19.72 10.59
CA LYS A 100 -10.24 18.62 9.61
C LYS A 100 -8.92 17.88 9.53
N GLN A 101 -7.87 18.38 10.19
CA GLN A 101 -6.58 17.73 10.25
C GLN A 101 -6.70 16.39 10.99
N GLN A 102 -6.32 15.31 10.31
CA GLN A 102 -6.38 13.95 10.85
C GLN A 102 -4.98 13.35 10.92
N TYR A 103 -4.14 13.92 11.78
CA TYR A 103 -2.81 13.40 12.05
C TYR A 103 -2.42 13.52 13.53
N GLU A 104 -1.42 12.73 13.92
CA GLU A 104 -0.81 12.76 15.24
C GLU A 104 0.70 12.66 15.11
N ILE A 105 1.45 13.37 15.96
CA ILE A 105 2.91 13.25 16.04
C ILE A 105 3.27 12.57 17.37
N VAL A 106 3.93 11.41 17.25
CA VAL A 106 4.44 10.63 18.38
C VAL A 106 5.97 10.74 18.38
N THR A 107 6.54 11.07 19.53
CA THR A 107 8.01 11.14 19.68
C THR A 107 8.55 9.91 20.40
N ILE A 108 9.68 9.40 19.92
CA ILE A 108 10.37 8.23 20.50
C ILE A 108 11.86 8.50 20.73
N SER A 109 12.44 7.88 21.76
CA SER A 109 13.88 7.94 22.02
C SER A 109 14.67 7.15 20.95
N ARG A 110 15.83 7.66 20.54
CA ARG A 110 16.72 6.90 19.65
C ARG A 110 17.38 5.76 20.41
N SER A 111 17.62 4.63 19.74
CA SER A 111 18.27 3.42 20.31
C SER A 111 19.52 3.72 21.16
N ARG A 112 20.47 4.54 20.65
CA ARG A 112 21.69 4.94 21.41
C ARG A 112 21.43 5.70 22.72
N HIS A 113 20.28 6.38 22.85
CA HIS A 113 19.90 7.10 24.08
C HIS A 113 19.21 6.18 25.09
N VAL A 114 18.79 4.99 24.67
CA VAL A 114 18.23 3.94 25.53
C VAL A 114 19.18 2.75 25.66
N GLN A 115 20.44 2.92 25.26
CA GLN A 115 21.51 1.91 25.37
C GLN A 115 21.18 0.56 24.69
N GLN A 116 20.46 0.60 23.56
CA GLN A 116 20.09 -0.58 22.76
C GLN A 116 20.80 -0.63 21.41
N SER A 117 22.01 -0.11 21.33
CA SER A 117 22.85 -0.07 20.13
C SER A 117 24.21 -0.70 20.39
#